data_AF-A0A9W5YR01-F1
#
_entry.id   AF-A0A9W5YR01-F1
#
_cell.length_a   1.000
_cell.length_b   1.000
_cell.length_c   1.000
_cell.angle_alpha   90.00
_cell.angle_beta   90.00
_cell.angle_gamma   90.00
#
_symmetry.space_group_name_H-M   'P 1'
#
loop_
_entity.id
_entity.type
_entity.pdbx_description
1 polymer ?
#
loop_
_entity_poly.entity_id
_entity_poly.type
_entity_poly.pdbx_seq_one_letter_code
_entity_poly.pdbx_strand_id
1 'polypeptide(L)'
;MRSLLSVLSRTGTRTHPLRPVFSILRTPLNRTAAAPASDSLCTRCLRRTNNTTQRRFYNNNQFTDDQRWLSVVDAPSQVVRTGRKHGPGLIILALIPIISFALGTWQIQRLEWKTNLIAKYEDRLIKPPLPLPPRIDPSAISEFDYRRVVASGTLRHDQEMLVGPRMREGQDGFFVVTPLERENGSTVLVNRGWISRKMKEKRDRYKQGDGRALPEGEVVVEGLLREPWKKNMFTPDNVPAEGKFYFPDIEQMAELTGSQPVWIEETMVPDMVEAMDREAKGIPIGRAAEVNLKNNHSQYIFTWYGLSLATSIMLGMIIRKRPNEATRRVRQNRNW
;
A
#
# COMPACT_ATOMS: atom_id res chain seq x y z
N MET A 1 -50.55 -29.71 47.81
CA MET A 1 -50.54 -29.51 49.28
C MET A 1 -49.08 -29.45 49.71
N ARG A 2 -48.60 -28.27 50.14
CA ARG A 2 -47.32 -28.00 50.85
C ARG A 2 -46.01 -28.27 50.06
N SER A 3 -44.92 -27.52 50.19
CA SER A 3 -44.64 -26.17 50.69
C SER A 3 -43.13 -25.95 50.58
N LEU A 4 -42.75 -24.80 49.99
CA LEU A 4 -41.84 -23.80 50.57
C LEU A 4 -40.29 -23.94 50.59
N LEU A 5 -39.71 -22.81 50.15
CA LEU A 5 -38.55 -22.04 50.67
C LEU A 5 -37.14 -22.62 50.40
N SER A 6 -36.34 -22.00 49.52
CA SER A 6 -35.58 -20.74 49.64
C SER A 6 -34.37 -20.84 50.59
N VAL A 7 -33.19 -20.46 50.11
CA VAL A 7 -32.18 -19.64 50.82
C VAL A 7 -31.12 -19.18 49.80
N LEU A 8 -30.77 -17.91 49.97
CA LEU A 8 -29.91 -17.03 49.17
C LEU A 8 -28.39 -17.25 49.37
N SER A 9 -27.66 -16.63 48.43
CA SER A 9 -26.37 -15.93 48.58
C SER A 9 -25.06 -16.73 48.66
N ARG A 10 -24.22 -16.56 47.63
CA ARG A 10 -22.92 -15.89 47.82
C ARG A 10 -22.34 -15.35 46.52
N THR A 11 -22.04 -14.06 46.57
CA THR A 11 -21.28 -13.24 45.63
C THR A 11 -19.79 -13.62 45.66
N GLY A 12 -19.09 -13.46 44.53
CA GLY A 12 -17.66 -13.75 44.43
C GLY A 12 -17.01 -13.21 43.15
N THR A 13 -16.97 -11.89 43.00
CA THR A 13 -16.11 -11.20 42.04
C THR A 13 -14.66 -11.21 42.55
N ARG A 14 -13.70 -11.64 41.72
CA ARG A 14 -12.25 -11.48 41.99
C ARG A 14 -11.62 -10.62 40.92
N THR A 15 -11.35 -9.37 41.29
CA THR A 15 -10.50 -8.40 40.62
C THR A 15 -9.07 -8.51 41.18
N HIS A 16 -8.06 -8.47 40.30
CA HIS A 16 -6.64 -8.42 40.69
C HIS A 16 -6.19 -6.96 40.88
N PRO A 17 -5.42 -6.62 41.94
CA PRO A 17 -5.05 -5.23 42.24
C PRO A 17 -3.67 -4.83 41.68
N LEU A 18 -3.60 -3.55 41.33
CA LEU A 18 -2.41 -2.75 41.06
C LEU A 18 -1.59 -2.52 42.36
N ARG A 19 -0.26 -2.51 42.27
CA ARG A 19 0.66 -2.07 43.33
C ARG A 19 1.28 -0.71 42.97
N PRO A 20 1.35 0.24 43.92
CA PRO A 20 2.26 1.38 43.77
C PRO A 20 3.19 1.60 44.99
N VAL A 21 4.22 2.42 44.72
CA VAL A 21 5.05 3.25 45.62
C VAL A 21 6.09 2.58 46.53
N PHE A 22 7.36 2.94 46.31
CA PHE A 22 8.27 3.30 47.41
C PHE A 22 9.07 4.54 47.01
N SER A 23 9.13 5.50 47.93
CA SER A 23 9.68 6.84 47.77
C SER A 23 10.65 7.15 48.92
N ILE A 24 11.77 7.79 48.55
CA ILE A 24 12.56 8.78 49.31
C ILE A 24 13.36 8.28 50.52
N LEU A 25 14.68 8.49 50.45
CA LEU A 25 15.48 8.98 51.58
C LEU A 25 16.50 10.03 51.07
N ARG A 26 16.26 11.29 51.50
CA ARG A 26 17.19 12.43 51.48
C ARG A 26 18.06 12.37 52.74
N THR A 27 19.28 12.90 52.66
CA THR A 27 19.99 13.68 53.70
C THR A 27 21.41 14.02 53.20
N PRO A 28 22.13 15.00 53.76
CA PRO A 28 21.72 16.36 54.08
C PRO A 28 22.68 17.43 53.51
N LEU A 29 22.22 18.69 53.61
CA LEU A 29 22.99 19.91 53.43
C LEU A 29 24.23 19.97 54.33
N ASN A 30 25.32 20.54 53.81
CA ASN A 30 26.26 21.26 54.65
C ASN A 30 26.41 22.70 54.13
N ARG A 31 26.06 23.64 55.01
CA ARG A 31 26.01 25.07 54.79
C ARG A 31 27.13 25.67 55.65
N THR A 32 28.15 26.25 55.05
CA THR A 32 29.01 27.22 55.73
C THR A 32 28.94 28.53 54.98
N ALA A 33 28.38 29.51 55.67
CA ALA A 33 28.36 30.91 55.26
C ALA A 33 29.68 31.56 55.70
N ALA A 34 30.28 32.37 54.82
CA ALA A 34 31.16 33.47 55.20
C ALA A 34 31.33 34.44 54.01
N ALA A 35 30.67 35.59 54.10
CA ALA A 35 31.14 36.89 53.60
C ALA A 35 31.09 37.81 54.84
N PRO A 36 32.01 38.77 55.05
CA PRO A 36 32.18 39.91 54.13
C PRO A 36 33.59 40.54 54.00
N ALA A 37 33.70 41.39 52.97
CA ALA A 37 34.49 42.64 52.84
C ALA A 37 35.98 42.71 53.23
N SER A 38 36.85 43.00 52.25
CA SER A 38 37.45 44.34 52.01
C SER A 38 38.80 44.24 51.25
N ASP A 39 38.99 45.22 50.35
CA ASP A 39 40.25 45.76 49.83
C ASP A 39 41.22 44.83 49.07
N SER A 40 41.33 44.91 47.75
CA SER A 40 41.96 45.98 46.95
C SER A 40 43.23 45.44 46.28
N LEU A 41 43.54 46.01 45.12
CA LEU A 41 44.82 45.95 44.40
C LEU A 41 45.00 44.88 43.31
N CYS A 42 44.58 45.36 42.13
CA CYS A 42 45.03 45.08 40.78
C CYS A 42 46.45 44.49 40.65
N THR A 43 46.56 43.24 40.19
CA THR A 43 47.81 42.55 39.83
C THR A 43 48.40 42.98 38.47
N ARG A 44 47.89 44.07 37.88
CA ARG A 44 48.40 44.63 36.61
C ARG A 44 49.38 45.78 36.85
N CYS A 45 50.37 45.56 37.71
CA CYS A 45 51.43 46.53 38.00
C CYS A 45 52.81 45.86 38.03
N LEU A 46 53.34 45.50 36.86
CA LEU A 46 54.78 45.33 36.66
C LEU A 46 55.23 46.27 35.54
N ARG A 47 55.82 47.36 36.02
CA ARG A 47 56.25 48.56 35.31
C ARG A 47 57.61 48.28 34.67
N ARG A 48 57.68 48.19 33.34
CA ARG A 48 58.95 48.31 32.61
C ARG A 48 59.08 49.76 32.18
N THR A 49 59.91 50.52 32.90
CA THR A 49 60.20 51.93 32.64
C THR A 49 61.16 52.06 31.47
N ASN A 50 60.64 52.35 30.28
CA ASN A 50 61.42 53.00 29.25
C ASN A 50 60.99 54.47 29.20
N ASN A 51 61.87 55.34 29.69
CA ASN A 51 61.76 56.79 29.56
C ASN A 51 61.94 57.18 28.09
N THR A 52 60.83 57.38 27.40
CA THR A 52 60.78 58.24 26.21
C THR A 52 59.87 59.41 26.54
N THR A 53 60.46 60.59 26.60
CA THR A 53 59.84 61.89 26.84
C THR A 53 58.77 62.15 25.79
N GLN A 54 57.51 61.77 26.06
CA GLN A 54 56.38 62.20 25.23
C GLN A 54 56.07 63.66 25.57
N ARG A 55 56.44 64.57 24.66
CA ARG A 55 55.91 65.94 24.65
C ARG A 55 54.37 65.83 24.60
N ARG A 56 53.69 66.28 25.66
CA ARG A 56 52.25 66.55 25.61
C ARG A 56 52.02 67.67 24.61
N PHE A 57 51.63 67.32 23.39
CA PHE A 57 50.86 68.23 22.57
C PHE A 57 49.47 68.30 23.19
N TYR A 58 49.17 69.42 23.88
CA TYR A 58 47.78 69.81 24.11
C TYR A 58 47.19 70.11 22.74
N ASN A 59 46.63 69.08 22.09
CA ASN A 59 45.85 69.27 20.88
C ASN A 59 44.45 69.69 21.35
N ASN A 60 44.25 70.99 21.46
CA ASN A 60 43.01 71.63 21.87
C ASN A 60 41.99 71.65 20.72
N ASN A 61 41.91 70.56 19.94
CA ASN A 61 40.85 70.36 18.97
C ASN A 61 39.77 69.52 19.63
N GLN A 62 38.82 70.21 20.24
CA GLN A 62 37.46 69.70 20.36
C GLN A 62 37.02 69.23 18.97
N PHE A 63 36.98 67.93 18.78
CA PHE A 63 36.52 67.22 17.58
C PHE A 63 34.99 67.38 17.37
N THR A 64 34.41 68.48 17.83
CA THR A 64 32.97 68.76 17.83
C THR A 64 32.60 69.97 16.98
N ASP A 65 33.57 70.57 16.25
CA ASP A 65 33.33 71.78 15.45
C ASP A 65 33.65 71.63 13.95
N ASP A 66 33.79 70.40 13.46
CA ASP A 66 33.69 70.14 12.02
C ASP A 66 32.20 70.10 11.64
N GLN A 67 31.72 71.11 10.90
CA GLN A 67 30.35 71.16 10.34
C GLN A 67 29.98 69.96 9.43
N ARG A 68 30.88 68.98 9.25
CA ARG A 68 30.69 67.78 8.45
C ARG A 68 30.69 66.49 9.26
N TRP A 69 30.79 66.55 10.59
CA TRP A 69 30.74 65.36 11.44
C TRP A 69 29.28 64.93 11.64
N LEU A 70 28.83 63.90 10.90
CA LEU A 70 27.55 63.24 11.17
C LEU A 70 27.75 62.19 12.27
N SER A 71 27.01 62.36 13.38
CA SER A 71 26.90 61.36 14.44
C SER A 71 26.42 60.02 13.86
N VAL A 72 26.93 58.91 14.38
CA VAL A 72 26.45 57.55 14.04
C VAL A 72 24.95 57.40 14.31
N VAL A 73 24.43 58.15 15.29
CA VAL A 73 23.00 58.20 15.61
C VAL A 73 22.22 58.99 14.56
N ASP A 74 22.84 59.97 13.93
CA ASP A 74 22.24 60.89 12.95
C ASP A 74 22.51 60.48 11.49
N ALA A 75 23.32 59.44 11.26
CA ALA A 75 23.62 58.93 9.93
C ALA A 75 22.33 58.35 9.28
N PRO A 76 21.97 58.77 8.05
CA PRO A 76 20.73 58.32 7.43
C PRO A 76 20.76 56.81 7.19
N SER A 77 19.69 56.13 7.61
CA SER A 77 19.56 54.69 7.40
C SER A 77 19.70 54.32 5.92
N GLN A 78 20.70 53.50 5.59
CA GLN A 78 20.86 53.01 4.23
C GLN A 78 19.83 51.91 3.93
N VAL A 79 19.01 52.17 2.93
CA VAL A 79 17.97 51.25 2.48
C VAL A 79 18.62 50.19 1.60
N VAL A 80 19.07 49.10 2.19
CA VAL A 80 19.57 47.97 1.41
C VAL A 80 18.37 47.29 0.74
N ARG A 81 18.33 47.29 -0.61
CA ARG A 81 17.35 46.47 -1.35
C ARG A 81 17.58 45.01 -0.96
N THR A 82 16.61 44.39 -0.29
CA THR A 82 16.66 42.96 0.00
C THR A 82 16.72 42.18 -1.32
N GLY A 83 17.75 41.35 -1.46
CA GLY A 83 17.98 40.53 -2.66
C GLY A 83 16.82 39.57 -2.97
N ARG A 84 16.75 39.17 -4.25
CA ARG A 84 15.76 38.29 -4.95
C ARG A 84 14.55 37.83 -4.11
N LYS A 85 13.36 38.29 -4.50
CA LYS A 85 12.04 37.88 -3.96
C LYS A 85 11.75 36.37 -4.01
N HIS A 86 12.46 35.62 -4.85
CA HIS A 86 12.21 34.20 -5.09
C HIS A 86 13.53 33.42 -5.01
N GLY A 87 13.66 32.61 -3.96
CA GLY A 87 14.76 31.65 -3.80
C GLY A 87 14.45 30.28 -4.43
N PRO A 88 15.39 29.32 -4.39
CA PRO A 88 15.20 27.98 -4.95
C PRO A 88 14.01 27.21 -4.35
N GLY A 89 13.59 27.53 -3.12
CA GLY A 89 12.41 26.94 -2.50
C GLY A 89 11.09 27.19 -3.24
N LEU A 90 10.97 28.31 -3.98
CA LEU A 90 9.77 28.60 -4.77
C LEU A 90 9.69 27.75 -6.03
N ILE A 91 10.85 27.37 -6.60
CA ILE A 91 10.93 26.43 -7.73
C ILE A 91 10.44 25.06 -7.27
N ILE A 92 10.92 24.56 -6.12
CA ILE A 92 10.47 23.28 -5.55
C ILE A 92 8.96 23.30 -5.30
N LEU A 93 8.44 24.40 -4.73
CA LEU A 93 7.01 24.56 -4.50
C LEU A 93 6.20 24.59 -5.80
N ALA A 94 6.75 25.16 -6.87
CA ALA A 94 6.11 25.20 -8.19
C ALA A 94 6.11 23.84 -8.92
N LEU A 95 7.03 22.93 -8.59
CA LEU A 95 7.03 21.58 -9.17
C LEU A 95 5.87 20.71 -8.68
N ILE A 96 5.41 20.92 -7.44
CA ILE A 96 4.33 20.13 -6.84
C ILE A 96 3.02 20.16 -7.67
N PRO A 97 2.46 21.32 -8.05
CA PRO A 97 1.27 21.35 -8.89
C PRO A 97 1.51 20.77 -10.28
N ILE A 98 2.69 20.97 -10.87
CA ILE A 98 3.03 20.45 -12.20
C ILE A 98 3.05 18.91 -12.18
N ILE A 99 3.73 18.31 -11.21
CA ILE A 99 3.80 16.86 -11.05
C ILE A 99 2.42 16.29 -10.74
N SER A 100 1.65 16.94 -9.85
CA SER A 100 0.29 16.51 -9.51
C SER A 100 -0.65 16.55 -10.71
N PHE A 101 -0.54 17.58 -11.56
CA PHE A 101 -1.29 17.67 -12.81
C PHE A 101 -0.90 16.56 -13.79
N ALA A 102 0.40 16.31 -13.97
CA ALA A 102 0.89 15.23 -14.82
C ALA A 102 0.41 13.85 -14.33
N LEU A 103 0.42 13.62 -13.02
CA LEU A 103 -0.13 12.40 -12.41
C LEU A 103 -1.65 12.30 -12.62
N GLY A 104 -2.39 13.40 -12.51
CA GLY A 104 -3.82 13.44 -12.82
C GLY A 104 -4.11 13.05 -14.28
N THR A 105 -3.35 13.59 -15.22
CA THR A 105 -3.48 13.26 -16.65
C THR A 105 -3.12 11.80 -16.93
N TRP A 106 -2.06 11.28 -16.31
CA TRP A 106 -1.71 9.86 -16.40
C TRP A 106 -2.84 8.96 -15.87
N GLN A 107 -3.52 9.36 -14.79
CA GLN A 107 -4.65 8.61 -14.25
C GLN A 107 -5.85 8.58 -15.19
N ILE A 108 -6.12 9.65 -15.96
CA ILE A 108 -7.14 9.64 -17.02
C ILE A 108 -6.78 8.61 -18.09
N GLN A 109 -5.56 8.66 -18.62
CA GLN A 109 -5.10 7.71 -19.65
C GLN A 109 -5.17 6.27 -19.14
N ARG A 110 -4.78 6.07 -17.88
CA ARG A 110 -4.80 4.75 -17.23
C ARG A 110 -6.24 4.25 -17.02
N LEU A 111 -7.16 5.14 -16.65
CA LEU A 111 -8.58 4.84 -16.54
C LEU A 111 -9.13 4.40 -17.90
N GLU A 112 -8.91 5.19 -18.95
CA GLU A 112 -9.39 4.89 -20.30
C GLU A 112 -8.86 3.55 -20.81
N TRP A 113 -7.55 3.33 -20.72
CA TRP A 113 -6.93 2.05 -21.07
C TRP A 113 -7.58 0.87 -20.34
N LYS A 114 -7.81 1.02 -19.02
CA LYS A 114 -8.40 -0.05 -18.20
C LYS A 114 -9.87 -0.28 -18.54
N THR A 115 -10.64 0.77 -18.78
CA THR A 115 -12.03 0.68 -19.19
C THR A 115 -12.16 0.00 -20.55
N ASN A 116 -11.30 0.35 -21.52
CA ASN A 116 -11.27 -0.31 -22.83
C ASN A 116 -10.92 -1.80 -22.72
N LEU A 117 -10.02 -2.17 -21.80
CA LEU A 117 -9.67 -3.57 -21.52
C LEU A 117 -10.85 -4.34 -20.91
N ILE A 118 -11.57 -3.74 -19.95
CA ILE A 118 -12.77 -4.34 -19.35
C ILE A 118 -13.84 -4.55 -20.42
N ALA A 119 -14.15 -3.51 -21.21
CA ALA A 119 -15.14 -3.58 -22.28
C ALA A 119 -14.79 -4.67 -23.31
N LYS A 120 -13.51 -4.82 -23.66
CA LYS A 120 -13.03 -5.91 -24.54
C LYS A 120 -13.32 -7.30 -23.97
N TYR A 121 -13.16 -7.50 -22.67
CA TYR A 121 -13.45 -8.78 -22.02
C TYR A 121 -14.95 -9.02 -21.87
N GLU A 122 -15.73 -7.99 -21.52
CA GLU A 122 -17.19 -8.07 -21.45
C GLU A 122 -17.80 -8.43 -22.82
N ASP A 123 -17.29 -7.85 -23.91
CA ASP A 123 -17.71 -8.21 -25.28
C ASP A 123 -17.44 -9.69 -25.62
N ARG A 124 -16.35 -10.27 -25.12
CA ARG A 124 -16.03 -11.70 -25.32
C ARG A 124 -16.91 -12.63 -24.49
N LEU A 125 -17.32 -12.15 -23.32
CA LEU A 125 -18.14 -12.87 -22.36
C LEU A 125 -19.59 -13.04 -22.86
N ILE A 126 -20.15 -12.02 -23.50
CA ILE A 126 -21.53 -12.06 -24.01
C ILE A 126 -21.69 -12.91 -25.27
N LYS A 127 -20.60 -13.16 -26.01
CA LYS A 127 -20.64 -13.98 -27.22
C LYS A 127 -21.00 -15.44 -26.90
N PRO A 128 -21.73 -16.14 -27.80
CA PRO A 128 -22.14 -17.53 -27.57
C PRO A 128 -20.92 -18.43 -27.32
N PRO A 129 -20.98 -19.45 -26.46
CA PRO A 129 -19.81 -20.29 -26.18
C PRO A 129 -19.23 -20.96 -27.44
N LEU A 130 -17.90 -21.03 -27.55
CA LEU A 130 -17.24 -21.73 -28.65
C LEU A 130 -16.93 -23.19 -28.28
N PRO A 131 -17.22 -24.16 -29.16
CA PRO A 131 -16.71 -25.52 -28.98
C PRO A 131 -15.18 -25.51 -29.13
N LEU A 132 -14.47 -26.19 -28.24
CA LEU A 132 -13.01 -26.24 -28.29
C LEU A 132 -12.52 -27.11 -29.46
N PRO A 133 -11.63 -26.58 -30.33
CA PRO A 133 -11.10 -27.37 -31.44
C PRO A 133 -10.22 -28.52 -30.94
N PRO A 134 -10.01 -29.58 -31.75
CA PRO A 134 -9.21 -30.74 -31.35
C PRO A 134 -7.76 -30.40 -30.99
N ARG A 135 -7.15 -29.48 -31.73
CA ARG A 135 -5.82 -28.94 -31.45
C ARG A 135 -5.93 -27.45 -31.20
N ILE A 136 -5.34 -27.00 -30.11
CA ILE A 136 -5.32 -25.59 -29.72
C ILE A 136 -3.87 -25.14 -29.76
N ASP A 137 -3.61 -24.06 -30.49
CA ASP A 137 -2.32 -23.39 -30.44
C ASP A 137 -2.23 -22.60 -29.13
N PRO A 138 -1.27 -22.91 -28.23
CA PRO A 138 -1.14 -22.20 -26.96
C PRO A 138 -0.88 -20.70 -27.14
N SER A 139 -0.23 -20.30 -28.24
CA SER A 139 0.07 -18.89 -28.51
C SER A 139 -1.19 -18.05 -28.78
N ALA A 140 -2.22 -18.66 -29.36
CA ALA A 140 -3.49 -18.03 -29.64
C ALA A 140 -4.37 -17.83 -28.39
N ILE A 141 -4.11 -18.54 -27.28
CA ILE A 141 -4.94 -18.50 -26.07
C ILE A 141 -5.09 -17.08 -25.52
N SER A 142 -4.00 -16.31 -25.53
CA SER A 142 -3.98 -14.90 -25.09
C SER A 142 -4.98 -14.02 -25.85
N GLU A 143 -5.21 -14.32 -27.13
CA GLU A 143 -6.17 -13.61 -27.97
C GLU A 143 -7.62 -13.97 -27.62
N PHE A 144 -7.86 -15.13 -27.04
CA PHE A 144 -9.17 -15.62 -26.61
C PHE A 144 -9.39 -15.55 -25.09
N ASP A 145 -8.55 -14.81 -24.36
CA ASP A 145 -8.74 -14.58 -22.92
C ASP A 145 -10.15 -13.99 -22.64
N TYR A 146 -10.82 -14.51 -21.61
CA TYR A 146 -12.23 -14.28 -21.26
C TYR A 146 -13.27 -14.78 -22.28
N ARG A 147 -12.89 -15.66 -23.21
CA ARG A 147 -13.85 -16.30 -24.12
C ARG A 147 -14.56 -17.47 -23.46
N ARG A 148 -15.89 -17.50 -23.54
CA ARG A 148 -16.70 -18.67 -23.16
C ARG A 148 -16.45 -19.84 -24.11
N VAL A 149 -16.18 -21.00 -23.54
CA VAL A 149 -15.90 -22.24 -24.26
C VAL A 149 -16.71 -23.41 -23.69
N VAL A 150 -16.97 -24.40 -24.53
CA VAL A 150 -17.64 -25.65 -24.17
C VAL A 150 -16.74 -26.81 -24.57
N ALA A 151 -16.58 -27.77 -23.66
CA ALA A 151 -15.87 -29.02 -23.88
C ALA A 151 -16.72 -30.19 -23.40
N SER A 152 -16.82 -31.26 -24.18
CA SER A 152 -17.35 -32.55 -23.74
C SER A 152 -16.22 -33.56 -23.56
N GLY A 153 -16.37 -34.45 -22.59
CA GLY A 153 -15.41 -35.53 -22.35
C GLY A 153 -15.55 -36.16 -20.97
N THR A 154 -14.59 -37.00 -20.60
CA THR A 154 -14.55 -37.66 -19.29
C THR A 154 -13.47 -37.04 -18.41
N LEU A 155 -13.83 -36.73 -17.17
CA LEU A 155 -12.90 -36.16 -16.20
C LEU A 155 -12.00 -37.26 -15.63
N ARG A 156 -10.69 -37.08 -15.78
CA ARG A 156 -9.66 -37.98 -15.26
C ARG A 156 -9.39 -37.70 -13.78
N HIS A 157 -10.31 -38.18 -12.94
CA HIS A 157 -10.22 -37.99 -11.48
C HIS A 157 -8.99 -38.66 -10.86
N ASP A 158 -8.36 -39.64 -11.53
CA ASP A 158 -7.08 -40.23 -11.15
C ASP A 158 -5.94 -39.19 -11.14
N GLN A 159 -5.96 -38.25 -12.10
CA GLN A 159 -4.96 -37.20 -12.28
C GLN A 159 -5.38 -35.82 -11.76
N GLU A 160 -6.37 -35.78 -10.88
CA GLU A 160 -6.79 -34.53 -10.25
C GLU A 160 -5.66 -33.91 -9.40
N MET A 161 -5.44 -32.60 -9.59
CA MET A 161 -4.45 -31.78 -8.90
C MET A 161 -5.15 -30.69 -8.08
N LEU A 162 -4.62 -30.41 -6.88
CA LEU A 162 -5.15 -29.37 -5.99
C LEU A 162 -4.20 -28.18 -5.92
N VAL A 163 -4.69 -27.00 -6.32
CA VAL A 163 -3.92 -25.75 -6.30
C VAL A 163 -4.32 -24.91 -5.08
N GLY A 164 -3.40 -24.71 -4.14
CA GLY A 164 -3.66 -23.90 -2.94
C GLY A 164 -2.46 -23.68 -2.03
N PRO A 165 -2.66 -23.03 -0.88
CA PRO A 165 -3.93 -22.62 -0.28
C PRO A 165 -4.66 -21.49 -1.03
N ARG A 166 -5.99 -21.50 -1.02
CA ARG A 166 -6.87 -20.47 -1.61
C ARG A 166 -8.00 -20.13 -0.67
N MET A 167 -8.06 -18.87 -0.26
CA MET A 167 -9.16 -18.37 0.56
C MET A 167 -10.38 -18.02 -0.29
N ARG A 168 -11.55 -18.41 0.20
CA ARG A 168 -12.84 -17.93 -0.27
C ARG A 168 -13.74 -17.68 0.94
N GLU A 169 -14.33 -16.49 1.03
CA GLU A 169 -15.29 -16.12 2.07
C GLU A 169 -14.79 -16.39 3.51
N GLY A 170 -13.48 -16.25 3.73
CA GLY A 170 -12.84 -16.48 5.04
C GLY A 170 -12.48 -17.95 5.33
N GLN A 171 -12.81 -18.89 4.44
CA GLN A 171 -12.44 -20.30 4.54
C GLN A 171 -11.22 -20.63 3.68
N ASP A 172 -10.33 -21.48 4.19
CA ASP A 172 -9.19 -22.02 3.46
C ASP A 172 -9.60 -23.24 2.61
N GLY A 173 -8.98 -23.39 1.45
CA GLY A 173 -9.36 -24.38 0.46
C GLY A 173 -8.40 -24.48 -0.72
N PHE A 174 -8.85 -25.17 -1.75
CA PHE A 174 -8.07 -25.50 -2.94
C PHE A 174 -8.90 -25.31 -4.20
N PHE A 175 -8.25 -24.94 -5.29
CA PHE A 175 -8.85 -25.11 -6.62
C PHE A 175 -8.61 -26.55 -7.10
N VAL A 176 -9.66 -27.17 -7.60
CA VAL A 176 -9.63 -28.53 -8.15
C VAL A 176 -9.38 -28.44 -9.65
N VAL A 177 -8.23 -28.94 -10.08
CA VAL A 177 -7.86 -29.01 -11.49
C VAL A 177 -7.91 -30.46 -11.91
N THR A 178 -8.76 -30.77 -12.89
CA THR A 178 -8.94 -32.13 -13.38
C THR A 178 -8.75 -32.13 -14.89
N PRO A 179 -7.90 -33.01 -15.44
CA PRO A 179 -7.80 -33.18 -16.88
C PRO A 179 -9.10 -33.72 -17.45
N LEU A 180 -9.60 -33.11 -18.52
CA LEU A 180 -10.77 -33.56 -19.27
C LEU A 180 -10.29 -34.24 -20.54
N GLU A 181 -10.50 -35.55 -20.63
CA GLU A 181 -10.22 -36.35 -21.82
C GLU A 181 -11.40 -36.25 -22.80
N ARG A 182 -11.16 -35.66 -23.97
CA ARG A 182 -12.19 -35.43 -24.99
C ARG A 182 -12.26 -36.61 -25.96
N GLU A 183 -13.40 -36.76 -26.63
CA GLU A 183 -13.63 -37.86 -27.60
C GLU A 183 -12.57 -37.96 -28.71
N ASN A 184 -11.97 -36.82 -29.09
CA ASN A 184 -10.91 -36.76 -30.10
C ASN A 184 -9.53 -37.23 -29.60
N GLY A 185 -9.46 -37.79 -28.38
CA GLY A 185 -8.24 -38.32 -27.75
C GLY A 185 -7.33 -37.24 -27.17
N SER A 186 -7.78 -35.98 -27.12
CA SER A 186 -6.97 -34.90 -26.59
C SER A 186 -7.48 -34.43 -25.23
N THR A 187 -6.55 -34.12 -24.34
CA THR A 187 -6.87 -33.77 -22.95
C THR A 187 -6.62 -32.27 -22.71
N VAL A 188 -7.48 -31.62 -21.91
CA VAL A 188 -7.36 -30.19 -21.53
C VAL A 188 -7.47 -30.04 -20.02
N LEU A 189 -6.84 -29.02 -19.43
CA LEU A 189 -6.90 -28.78 -17.99
C LEU A 189 -8.16 -27.96 -17.64
N VAL A 190 -9.03 -28.54 -16.81
CA VAL A 190 -10.23 -27.88 -16.32
C VAL A 190 -10.08 -27.57 -14.84
N ASN A 191 -10.09 -26.29 -14.48
CA ASN A 191 -10.29 -25.83 -13.12
C ASN A 191 -11.78 -25.84 -12.81
N ARG A 192 -12.23 -26.88 -12.10
CA ARG A 192 -13.62 -27.10 -11.70
C ARG A 192 -14.11 -26.13 -10.62
N GLY A 193 -13.16 -25.44 -9.98
CA GLY A 193 -13.45 -24.44 -8.96
C GLY A 193 -12.96 -24.80 -7.57
N TRP A 194 -13.47 -24.09 -6.58
CA TRP A 194 -12.97 -24.11 -5.21
C TRP A 194 -13.65 -25.17 -4.36
N ILE A 195 -12.88 -25.83 -3.51
CA ILE A 195 -13.35 -26.72 -2.44
C ILE A 195 -12.75 -26.32 -1.09
N SER A 196 -13.50 -26.54 -0.01
CA SER A 196 -13.01 -26.35 1.35
C SER A 196 -11.86 -27.31 1.68
N ARG A 197 -10.94 -26.89 2.54
CA ARG A 197 -9.84 -27.73 3.02
C ARG A 197 -10.30 -29.02 3.70
N LYS A 198 -11.51 -29.02 4.31
CA LYS A 198 -12.12 -30.23 4.89
C LYS A 198 -12.44 -31.30 3.85
N MET A 199 -12.64 -30.88 2.59
CA MET A 199 -13.00 -31.72 1.45
C MET A 199 -11.81 -32.01 0.54
N LYS A 200 -10.58 -31.86 1.05
CA LYS A 200 -9.35 -32.11 0.29
C LYS A 200 -9.28 -33.56 -0.22
N GLU A 201 -9.66 -34.52 0.62
CA GLU A 201 -9.59 -35.95 0.28
C GLU A 201 -10.73 -36.36 -0.65
N LYS A 202 -10.40 -37.03 -1.76
CA LYS A 202 -11.38 -37.55 -2.74
C LYS A 202 -12.43 -38.44 -2.10
N ARG A 203 -12.03 -39.28 -1.13
CA ARG A 203 -12.94 -40.19 -0.41
C ARG A 203 -14.07 -39.43 0.30
N ASP A 204 -13.75 -38.28 0.89
CA ASP A 204 -14.72 -37.51 1.66
C ASP A 204 -15.68 -36.80 0.72
N ARG A 205 -15.18 -36.31 -0.43
CA ARG A 205 -16.01 -35.79 -1.53
C ARG A 205 -16.88 -36.87 -2.17
N TYR A 206 -16.40 -38.09 -2.34
CA TYR A 206 -17.20 -39.19 -2.89
C TYR A 206 -18.38 -39.53 -1.96
N LYS A 207 -18.14 -39.56 -0.65
CA LYS A 207 -19.18 -39.87 0.35
C LYS A 207 -20.25 -38.77 0.48
N GLN A 208 -19.84 -37.51 0.42
CA GLN A 208 -20.72 -36.37 0.70
C GLN A 208 -21.28 -35.72 -0.58
N GLY A 209 -20.56 -35.87 -1.70
CA GLY A 209 -20.75 -35.16 -2.95
C GLY A 209 -21.88 -35.64 -3.85
N ASP A 210 -22.58 -36.71 -3.45
CA ASP A 210 -23.76 -37.23 -4.15
C ASP A 210 -23.53 -37.43 -5.66
N GLY A 211 -22.36 -38.00 -6.02
CA GLY A 211 -21.90 -38.17 -7.41
C GLY A 211 -21.50 -36.88 -8.14
N ARG A 212 -22.00 -35.70 -7.73
CA ARG A 212 -21.72 -34.40 -8.36
C ARG A 212 -20.30 -33.88 -8.06
N ALA A 213 -19.71 -34.29 -6.93
CA ALA A 213 -18.34 -33.88 -6.62
C ALA A 213 -17.30 -34.58 -7.51
N LEU A 214 -17.53 -35.84 -7.88
CA LEU A 214 -16.70 -36.61 -8.81
C LEU A 214 -17.61 -37.29 -9.85
N PRO A 215 -18.09 -36.54 -10.85
CA PRO A 215 -19.00 -37.10 -11.85
C PRO A 215 -18.30 -38.17 -12.68
N GLU A 216 -18.95 -39.32 -12.83
CA GLU A 216 -18.47 -40.45 -13.62
C GLU A 216 -19.11 -40.40 -15.03
N GLY A 217 -18.35 -40.78 -16.05
CA GLY A 217 -18.80 -40.78 -17.44
C GLY A 217 -18.52 -39.48 -18.19
N GLU A 218 -19.31 -39.25 -19.25
CA GLU A 218 -19.17 -38.06 -20.10
C GLU A 218 -19.87 -36.86 -19.46
N VAL A 219 -19.16 -35.73 -19.41
CA VAL A 219 -19.65 -34.46 -18.89
C VAL A 219 -19.44 -33.36 -19.92
N VAL A 220 -20.33 -32.36 -19.90
CA VAL A 220 -20.17 -31.12 -20.65
C VAL A 220 -19.72 -30.04 -19.68
N VAL A 221 -18.53 -29.50 -19.91
CA VAL A 221 -17.94 -28.41 -19.13
C VAL A 221 -18.13 -27.10 -19.90
N GLU A 222 -18.86 -26.17 -19.31
CA GLU A 222 -18.86 -24.78 -19.73
C GLU A 222 -17.87 -23.98 -18.89
N GLY A 223 -17.00 -23.21 -19.55
CA GLY A 223 -16.00 -22.43 -18.84
C GLY A 223 -15.49 -21.23 -19.61
N LEU A 224 -14.57 -20.51 -18.97
CA LEU A 224 -13.82 -19.44 -19.57
C LEU A 224 -12.41 -19.91 -19.90
N LEU A 225 -12.00 -19.66 -21.13
CA LEU A 225 -10.60 -19.74 -21.50
C LEU A 225 -9.88 -18.54 -20.89
N ARG A 226 -8.91 -18.81 -20.02
CA ARG A 226 -8.13 -17.77 -19.33
C ARG A 226 -6.68 -18.16 -19.14
N GLU A 227 -5.82 -17.17 -19.17
CA GLU A 227 -4.47 -17.32 -18.62
C GLU A 227 -4.55 -17.24 -17.08
N PRO A 228 -4.07 -18.28 -16.38
CA PRO A 228 -4.08 -18.27 -14.93
C PRO A 228 -2.97 -17.37 -14.39
N TRP A 229 -3.04 -17.07 -13.09
CA TRP A 229 -2.08 -16.17 -12.46
C TRP A 229 -0.69 -16.81 -12.33
N LYS A 230 0.35 -15.99 -12.50
CA LYS A 230 1.74 -16.42 -12.35
C LYS A 230 2.20 -16.35 -10.89
N LYS A 231 3.27 -17.07 -10.56
CA LYS A 231 3.88 -17.03 -9.22
C LYS A 231 4.46 -15.65 -8.92
N ASN A 232 4.34 -15.22 -7.67
CA ASN A 232 5.03 -14.04 -7.15
C ASN A 232 6.32 -14.46 -6.43
N MET A 233 7.18 -13.51 -6.08
CA MET A 233 8.45 -13.75 -5.36
C MET A 233 8.29 -14.49 -4.02
N PHE A 234 7.11 -14.39 -3.39
CA PHE A 234 6.81 -15.03 -2.10
C PHE A 234 6.07 -16.36 -2.23
N THR A 235 5.74 -16.80 -3.45
CA THR A 235 5.06 -18.06 -3.69
C THR A 235 6.10 -19.18 -3.82
N PRO A 236 6.04 -20.24 -2.99
CA PRO A 236 6.93 -21.39 -3.13
C PRO A 236 6.76 -22.08 -4.49
N ASP A 237 7.80 -22.80 -4.92
CA ASP A 237 7.73 -23.64 -6.11
C ASP A 237 6.82 -24.84 -5.90
N ASN A 238 6.15 -25.28 -6.98
CA ASN A 238 5.33 -26.47 -6.95
C ASN A 238 6.18 -27.73 -6.68
N VAL A 239 5.60 -28.71 -5.98
CA VAL A 239 6.22 -30.01 -5.72
C VAL A 239 5.30 -31.11 -6.26
N PRO A 240 5.34 -31.40 -7.57
CA PRO A 240 4.45 -32.37 -8.20
C PRO A 240 4.55 -33.78 -7.62
N ALA A 241 5.75 -34.20 -7.21
CA ALA A 241 5.99 -35.51 -6.60
C ALA A 241 5.18 -35.73 -5.30
N GLU A 242 4.82 -34.64 -4.59
CA GLU A 242 3.99 -34.67 -3.39
C GLU A 242 2.53 -34.23 -3.67
N GLY A 243 2.18 -33.96 -4.93
CA GLY A 243 0.87 -33.44 -5.33
C GLY A 243 0.58 -32.02 -4.80
N LYS A 244 1.63 -31.23 -4.49
CA LYS A 244 1.50 -29.88 -3.93
C LYS A 244 1.69 -28.84 -5.03
N PHE A 245 0.60 -28.17 -5.40
CA PHE A 245 0.62 -27.05 -6.34
C PHE A 245 0.22 -25.76 -5.62
N TYR A 246 1.09 -24.76 -5.61
CA TYR A 246 0.84 -23.45 -5.02
C TYR A 246 0.30 -22.45 -6.04
N PHE A 247 0.69 -22.62 -7.30
CA PHE A 247 0.21 -21.85 -8.44
C PHE A 247 -0.03 -22.76 -9.65
N PRO A 248 -0.96 -22.37 -10.53
CA PRO A 248 -1.30 -23.11 -11.74
C PRO A 248 -0.22 -22.90 -12.81
N ASP A 249 0.75 -23.81 -12.83
CA ASP A 249 1.76 -23.87 -13.90
C ASP A 249 1.21 -24.76 -15.03
N ILE A 250 0.67 -24.12 -16.07
CA ILE A 250 -0.05 -24.84 -17.14
C ILE A 250 0.86 -25.85 -17.83
N GLU A 251 2.09 -25.46 -18.16
CA GLU A 251 3.02 -26.32 -18.91
C GLU A 251 3.40 -27.54 -18.07
N GLN A 252 3.77 -27.32 -16.80
CA GLN A 252 4.10 -28.41 -15.88
C GLN A 252 2.89 -29.34 -15.65
N MET A 253 1.70 -28.79 -15.42
CA MET A 253 0.50 -29.58 -15.18
C MET A 253 0.06 -30.34 -16.44
N ALA A 254 0.24 -29.76 -17.62
CA ALA A 254 -0.04 -30.39 -18.90
C ALA A 254 0.93 -31.57 -19.15
N GLU A 255 2.23 -31.36 -18.93
CA GLU A 255 3.24 -32.41 -19.09
C GLU A 255 2.99 -33.60 -18.15
N LEU A 256 2.65 -33.35 -16.89
CA LEU A 256 2.36 -34.40 -15.90
C LEU A 256 1.13 -35.25 -16.25
N THR A 257 0.18 -34.68 -16.98
CA THR A 257 -1.11 -35.33 -17.27
C THR A 257 -1.23 -35.81 -18.72
N GLY A 258 -0.28 -35.43 -19.59
CA GLY A 258 -0.39 -35.63 -21.04
C GLY A 258 -1.46 -34.72 -21.68
N SER A 259 -1.81 -33.61 -21.03
CA SER A 259 -2.79 -32.65 -21.54
C SER A 259 -2.16 -31.64 -22.49
N GLN A 260 -2.99 -30.99 -23.30
CA GLN A 260 -2.61 -29.75 -23.95
C GLN A 260 -2.48 -28.64 -22.89
N PRO A 261 -1.57 -27.67 -23.06
CA PRO A 261 -1.39 -26.55 -22.14
C PRO A 261 -2.52 -25.52 -22.31
N VAL A 262 -3.75 -25.95 -22.02
CA VAL A 262 -4.99 -25.18 -22.14
C VAL A 262 -5.67 -25.20 -20.79
N TRP A 263 -5.94 -24.01 -20.26
CA TRP A 263 -6.58 -23.81 -18.97
C TRP A 263 -7.99 -23.28 -19.11
N ILE A 264 -8.97 -24.03 -18.62
CA ILE A 264 -10.40 -23.67 -18.64
C ILE A 264 -10.86 -23.48 -17.20
N GLU A 265 -11.41 -22.32 -16.87
CA GLU A 265 -12.09 -22.10 -15.58
C GLU A 265 -13.58 -22.43 -15.74
N GLU A 266 -14.04 -23.50 -15.10
CA GLU A 266 -15.47 -23.86 -15.09
C GLU A 266 -16.29 -22.70 -14.52
N THR A 267 -17.31 -22.30 -15.28
CA THR A 267 -18.15 -21.18 -14.90
C THR A 267 -19.44 -21.64 -14.27
N MET A 268 -19.79 -21.03 -13.14
CA MET A 268 -21.10 -21.21 -12.52
C MET A 268 -21.54 -19.96 -11.78
N VAL A 269 -22.86 -19.79 -11.66
CA VAL A 269 -23.49 -18.76 -10.83
C VAL A 269 -24.45 -19.47 -9.87
N PRO A 270 -23.92 -20.13 -8.82
CA PRO A 270 -24.78 -20.74 -7.81
C PRO A 270 -25.51 -19.65 -7.04
N ASP A 271 -26.75 -19.92 -6.67
CA ASP A 271 -27.39 -19.14 -5.61
C ASP A 271 -26.72 -19.44 -4.25
N MET A 272 -27.03 -18.64 -3.23
CA MET A 272 -26.40 -18.78 -1.92
C MET A 272 -26.67 -20.16 -1.28
N VAL A 273 -27.85 -20.74 -1.50
CA VAL A 273 -28.23 -22.03 -0.91
C VAL A 273 -27.47 -23.17 -1.59
N GLU A 274 -27.36 -23.14 -2.91
CA GLU A 274 -26.61 -24.10 -3.71
C GLU A 274 -25.10 -23.99 -3.43
N ALA A 275 -24.57 -22.78 -3.25
CA ALA A 275 -23.17 -22.59 -2.87
C ALA A 275 -22.86 -23.23 -1.51
N MET A 276 -23.75 -23.05 -0.52
CA MET A 276 -23.62 -23.69 0.80
C MET A 276 -23.75 -25.22 0.71
N ASP A 277 -24.70 -25.74 -0.09
CA ASP A 277 -24.85 -27.18 -0.32
C ASP A 277 -23.61 -27.78 -0.97
N ARG A 278 -23.09 -27.13 -2.02
CA ARG A 278 -21.87 -27.54 -2.71
C ARG A 278 -20.67 -27.56 -1.77
N GLU A 279 -20.48 -26.52 -0.97
CA GLU A 279 -19.39 -26.46 0.00
C GLU A 279 -19.49 -27.59 1.03
N ALA A 280 -20.69 -27.79 1.60
CA ALA A 280 -20.94 -28.83 2.59
C ALA A 280 -20.75 -30.24 2.03
N LYS A 281 -20.99 -30.44 0.72
CA LYS A 281 -20.84 -31.72 0.03
C LYS A 281 -19.48 -31.91 -0.66
N GLY A 282 -18.64 -30.88 -0.64
CA GLY A 282 -17.35 -30.88 -1.33
C GLY A 282 -17.45 -30.89 -2.85
N ILE A 283 -18.56 -30.42 -3.41
CA ILE A 283 -18.71 -30.22 -4.85
C ILE A 283 -17.92 -28.95 -5.21
N PRO A 284 -17.00 -29.00 -6.21
CA PRO A 284 -16.25 -27.81 -6.63
C PRO A 284 -17.17 -26.67 -7.03
N ILE A 285 -16.83 -25.47 -6.57
CA ILE A 285 -17.60 -24.26 -6.88
C ILE A 285 -16.78 -23.42 -7.85
N GLY A 286 -17.14 -23.49 -9.13
CA GLY A 286 -16.57 -22.69 -10.21
C GLY A 286 -16.78 -21.19 -10.02
N ARG A 287 -16.14 -20.41 -10.89
CA ARG A 287 -16.16 -18.94 -10.80
C ARG A 287 -17.37 -18.40 -11.59
N ALA A 288 -17.94 -17.29 -11.13
CA ALA A 288 -18.88 -16.54 -11.96
C ALA A 288 -18.20 -16.06 -13.24
N ALA A 289 -18.92 -16.10 -14.37
CA ALA A 289 -18.42 -15.60 -15.63
C ALA A 289 -18.44 -14.06 -15.61
N GLU A 290 -17.52 -13.42 -14.87
CA GLU A 290 -17.48 -11.97 -14.70
C GLU A 290 -16.06 -11.40 -14.85
N VAL A 291 -15.99 -10.14 -15.30
CA VAL A 291 -14.73 -9.39 -15.46
C VAL A 291 -14.47 -8.57 -14.20
N ASN A 292 -13.90 -9.20 -13.17
CA ASN A 292 -13.63 -8.51 -11.90
C ASN A 292 -12.26 -7.80 -11.90
N LEU A 293 -12.15 -6.69 -12.64
CA LEU A 293 -10.96 -5.84 -12.65
C LEU A 293 -11.19 -4.56 -11.85
N LYS A 294 -10.61 -4.47 -10.64
CA LYS A 294 -10.72 -3.29 -9.76
C LYS A 294 -10.30 -2.00 -10.46
N ASN A 295 -11.21 -1.04 -10.62
CA ASN A 295 -10.92 0.24 -11.31
C ASN A 295 -11.17 1.45 -10.40
N ASN A 296 -10.14 1.88 -9.65
CA ASN A 296 -10.23 3.01 -8.72
C ASN A 296 -9.64 4.32 -9.28
N HIS A 297 -9.30 4.37 -10.58
CA HIS A 297 -8.56 5.49 -11.16
C HIS A 297 -9.34 6.81 -11.11
N SER A 298 -10.68 6.77 -11.15
CA SER A 298 -11.54 7.95 -10.99
C SER A 298 -11.30 8.70 -9.67
N GLN A 299 -11.23 7.99 -8.54
CA GLN A 299 -10.94 8.58 -7.24
C GLN A 299 -9.57 9.28 -7.21
N TYR A 300 -8.57 8.65 -7.83
CA TYR A 300 -7.23 9.23 -7.92
C TYR A 300 -7.19 10.46 -8.83
N ILE A 301 -7.96 10.49 -9.93
CA ILE A 301 -8.10 11.67 -10.79
C ILE A 301 -8.52 12.88 -9.96
N PHE A 302 -9.59 12.75 -9.15
CA PHE A 302 -10.05 13.84 -8.28
C PHE A 302 -9.00 14.23 -7.23
N THR A 303 -8.28 13.25 -6.67
CA THR A 303 -7.23 13.49 -5.68
C THR A 303 -6.07 14.31 -6.26
N TRP A 304 -5.57 13.91 -7.43
CA TRP A 304 -4.41 14.56 -8.08
C TRP A 304 -4.74 15.94 -8.63
N TYR A 305 -5.90 16.12 -9.27
CA TYR A 305 -6.32 17.44 -9.72
C TYR A 305 -6.70 18.35 -8.55
N GLY A 306 -7.31 17.82 -7.49
CA GLY A 306 -7.57 18.56 -6.26
C GLY A 306 -6.27 19.07 -5.61
N LEU A 307 -5.26 18.21 -5.50
CA LEU A 307 -3.94 18.58 -4.99
C LEU A 307 -3.25 19.61 -5.88
N SER A 308 -3.30 19.42 -7.20
CA SER A 308 -2.77 20.37 -8.19
C SER A 308 -3.41 21.75 -8.05
N LEU A 309 -4.73 21.81 -7.89
CA LEU A 309 -5.46 23.06 -7.73
C LEU A 309 -5.12 23.74 -6.40
N ALA A 310 -5.17 23.02 -5.28
CA ALA A 310 -4.90 23.58 -3.95
C ALA A 310 -3.48 24.13 -3.84
N THR A 311 -2.48 23.39 -4.35
CA THR A 311 -1.08 23.81 -4.33
C THR A 311 -0.81 24.96 -5.29
N SER A 312 -1.51 25.03 -6.44
CA SER A 312 -1.46 26.18 -7.35
C SER A 312 -2.04 27.44 -6.71
N ILE A 313 -3.16 27.34 -5.98
CA ILE A 313 -3.76 28.46 -5.25
C ILE A 313 -2.79 28.95 -4.17
N MET A 314 -2.23 28.03 -3.36
CA MET A 314 -1.25 28.36 -2.33
C MET A 314 -0.02 29.06 -2.92
N LEU A 315 0.53 28.54 -4.02
CA LEU A 315 1.65 29.15 -4.73
C LEU A 315 1.30 30.55 -5.24
N GLY A 316 0.11 30.71 -5.85
CA GLY A 316 -0.39 32.00 -6.31
C GLY A 316 -0.56 33.02 -5.18
N MET A 317 -1.06 32.60 -4.01
CA MET A 317 -1.14 33.43 -2.81
C MET A 317 0.25 33.86 -2.32
N ILE A 318 1.22 32.95 -2.30
CA ILE A 318 2.61 33.25 -1.88
C ILE A 318 3.27 34.24 -2.83
N ILE A 319 3.11 34.07 -4.14
CA ILE A 319 3.66 34.99 -5.16
C ILE A 319 3.02 36.38 -5.06
N ARG A 320 1.71 36.45 -4.77
CA ARG A 320 0.96 37.71 -4.63
C ARG A 320 1.16 38.40 -3.28
N LYS A 321 1.63 37.68 -2.25
CA LYS A 321 1.84 38.25 -0.91
C LYS A 321 2.90 39.35 -0.99
N ARG A 322 2.49 40.60 -0.78
CA ARG A 322 3.42 41.73 -0.68
C ARG A 322 4.39 41.47 0.47
N PRO A 323 5.70 41.73 0.32
CA PRO A 323 6.63 41.61 1.44
C PRO A 323 6.15 42.56 2.53
N ASN A 324 6.04 42.08 3.78
CA ASN A 324 5.75 42.95 4.92
C ASN A 324 6.77 44.09 4.90
N GLU A 325 6.30 45.35 4.84
CA GLU A 325 7.14 46.55 4.91
C GLU A 325 8.08 46.53 6.14
N ALA A 326 7.68 45.80 7.19
CA ALA A 326 8.45 45.51 8.39
C ALA A 326 9.80 44.80 8.15
N THR A 327 10.02 44.23 6.96
CA THR A 327 11.29 43.57 6.59
C THR A 327 12.24 44.48 5.81
N ARG A 328 11.99 45.79 5.76
CA ARG A 328 13.04 46.80 5.52
C ARG A 328 13.96 46.77 6.74
N ARG A 329 14.77 45.72 6.87
CA ARG A 329 15.77 45.59 7.93
C ARG A 329 16.74 46.76 7.74
N VAL A 330 16.54 47.81 8.53
CA VAL A 330 17.51 48.87 8.71
C VAL A 330 18.74 48.19 9.29
N ARG A 331 19.71 47.87 8.43
CA ARG A 331 21.00 47.40 8.89
C ARG A 331 21.69 48.63 9.46
N GLN A 332 21.66 48.81 10.78
CA GLN A 332 22.49 49.84 11.43
C GLN A 332 23.94 49.60 10.99
N ASN A 333 24.58 50.67 10.52
CA ASN A 333 25.93 50.63 9.98
C ASN A 333 26.88 50.22 11.13
N ARG A 334 27.58 49.08 11.01
CA ARG A 334 28.50 48.56 12.05
C ARG A 334 29.97 48.77 11.70
N ASN A 335 30.27 49.69 10.78
CA ASN A 335 31.66 50.05 10.50
C ASN A 335 32.11 51.02 11.60
N TRP A 336 32.97 50.51 12.49
CA TRP A 336 33.61 51.20 13.61
C TRP A 336 34.93 51.84 13.17
#